data_AF-W5WF93-F1
#
_entry.id   AF-W5WF93-F1
#
_cell.length_a   1.000
_cell.length_b   1.000
_cell.length_c   1.000
_cell.angle_alpha   90.00
_cell.angle_beta   90.00
_cell.angle_gamma   90.00
#
_symmetry.space_group_name_H-M   'P 1'
#
loop_
_entity.id
_entity.type
_entity.pdbx_description
1 polymer ?
#
loop_
_entity_poly.entity_id
_entity_poly.type
_entity_poly.pdbx_seq_one_letter_code
_entity_poly.pdbx_strand_id
1 'polypeptide(L)' 'MTISYPGTALSGVLHRELEVLRATANRSDPVEETVLCLVECAARAAAAAERPADREQLHEALAAARAAVVAASFALAEMA' A
#
# COMPACT_ATOMS: atom_id res chain seq x y z
N MET A 1 25.03 4.94 -12.29
CA MET A 1 24.31 6.13 -12.79
C MET A 1 22.87 5.98 -12.36
N THR A 2 22.51 6.54 -11.21
CA THR A 2 21.20 6.33 -10.59
C THR A 2 20.26 7.39 -11.15
N ILE A 3 19.23 6.96 -11.88
CA ILE A 3 18.22 7.86 -12.46
C ILE A 3 17.40 8.38 -11.28
N SER A 4 17.63 9.65 -10.91
CA SER A 4 16.80 10.37 -9.96
C SER A 4 15.66 11.00 -10.75
N TYR A 5 14.44 10.55 -10.53
CA TYR A 5 13.25 11.19 -11.08
C TYR A 5 12.85 12.35 -10.16
N PRO A 6 12.92 13.62 -10.60
CA PRO A 6 12.30 14.73 -9.89
C PRO A 6 10.80 14.73 -10.25
N GLY A 7 10.08 13.80 -9.65
CA GLY A 7 8.62 13.79 -9.58
C GLY A 7 8.29 13.39 -8.16
N THR A 8 7.30 14.02 -7.54
CA THR A 8 6.85 13.71 -6.16
C THR A 8 6.93 12.22 -5.88
N ALA A 9 7.76 11.84 -4.92
CA ALA A 9 7.94 10.47 -4.47
C ALA A 9 6.57 9.77 -4.37
N LEU A 10 6.42 8.62 -5.04
CA LEU A 10 5.19 7.84 -5.03
C LEU A 10 4.81 7.50 -3.58
N SER A 11 5.80 7.27 -2.72
CA SER A 11 5.60 7.08 -1.29
C SER A 11 4.90 8.29 -0.63
N GLY A 12 5.26 9.51 -1.01
CA GLY A 12 4.65 10.73 -0.48
C GLY A 12 3.21 10.93 -0.93
N VAL A 13 2.89 10.58 -2.18
CA VAL A 13 1.51 10.61 -2.71
C VAL A 13 0.65 9.58 -1.97
N LEU A 14 1.12 8.33 -1.89
CA LEU A 14 0.39 7.25 -1.21
C LEU A 14 0.25 7.50 0.29
N HIS A 15 1.21 8.16 0.93
CA HIS A 15 1.10 8.53 2.34
C HIS A 15 -0.02 9.54 2.58
N ARG A 16 -0.15 10.55 1.71
CA ARG A 16 -1.25 11.53 1.80
C ARG A 16 -2.61 10.88 1.59
N GLU A 17 -2.75 10.04 0.57
CA GLU A 17 -4.00 9.31 0.32
C GLU A 17 -4.34 8.40 1.51
N LEU A 18 -3.33 7.77 2.11
CA LEU A 18 -3.52 6.96 3.31
C LEU A 18 -4.00 7.79 4.51
N GLU A 19 -3.47 9.00 4.72
CA GLU A 19 -3.95 9.89 5.78
C GLU A 19 -5.41 10.27 5.60
N VAL A 20 -5.82 10.57 4.36
CA VAL A 20 -7.23 10.85 4.02
C VAL A 20 -8.09 9.62 4.32
N LEU A 21 -7.71 8.45 3.81
CA LEU A 21 -8.47 7.21 4.02
C LEU A 21 -8.56 6.84 5.51
N ARG A 22 -7.50 7.04 6.30
CA ARG A 22 -7.56 6.81 7.76
C ARG A 22 -8.55 7.74 8.46
N ALA A 23 -8.73 8.95 7.96
CA ALA A 23 -9.65 9.93 8.53
C ALA A 23 -11.11 9.69 8.08
N THR A 24 -11.33 9.15 6.88
CA THR A 24 -12.67 9.04 6.28
C THR A 24 -13.25 7.63 6.25
N ALA A 25 -12.42 6.59 6.32
CA ALA A 25 -12.88 5.21 6.18
C ALA A 25 -13.71 4.76 7.39
N ASN A 26 -14.86 4.17 7.12
CA ASN A 26 -15.67 3.43 8.07
C ASN A 26 -14.99 2.09 8.39
N ARG A 27 -14.26 2.04 9.49
CA ARG A 27 -13.57 0.82 9.99
C ARG A 27 -14.51 -0.36 10.29
N SER A 28 -15.83 -0.13 10.33
CA SER A 28 -16.83 -1.20 10.51
C SER A 28 -17.34 -1.79 9.19
N ASP A 29 -17.05 -1.14 8.05
CA ASP A 29 -17.31 -1.67 6.72
C ASP A 29 -16.13 -2.54 6.27
N PRO A 30 -16.33 -3.85 6.06
CA PRO A 30 -15.26 -4.76 5.63
C PRO A 30 -14.58 -4.36 4.32
N VAL A 31 -15.32 -3.71 3.40
CA VAL A 31 -14.79 -3.26 2.10
C VAL A 31 -13.86 -2.07 2.32
N GLU A 32 -14.29 -1.07 3.09
CA GLU A 32 -13.47 0.10 3.38
C GLU A 32 -12.22 -0.25 4.20
N GLU A 33 -12.34 -1.16 5.17
CA GLU A 33 -11.20 -1.70 5.92
C GLU A 33 -10.19 -2.41 5.00
N THR A 34 -10.69 -3.20 4.04
CA THR A 34 -9.84 -3.89 3.07
C THR A 34 -9.08 -2.91 2.17
N VAL A 35 -9.77 -1.87 1.67
CA VAL A 35 -9.15 -0.80 0.86
C VAL A 35 -8.07 -0.08 1.66
N LEU A 36 -8.34 0.24 2.92
CA LEU A 36 -7.37 0.88 3.80
C LEU A 36 -6.11 0.01 3.97
N CYS A 37 -6.26 -1.28 4.27
CA CYS A 37 -5.13 -2.21 4.39
C CYS A 37 -4.30 -2.32 3.10
N LEU A 38 -4.94 -2.33 1.93
CA LEU A 38 -4.26 -2.36 0.63
C LEU A 38 -3.39 -1.12 0.41
N VAL A 39 -3.96 0.07 0.67
CA VAL A 39 -3.25 1.34 0.49
C VAL A 39 -2.10 1.47 1.48
N GLU A 40 -2.27 1.00 2.74
CA GLU A 40 -1.17 0.92 3.70
C GLU A 40 0.00 0.07 3.22
N CYS A 41 -0.29 -1.11 2.65
CA CYS A 41 0.75 -1.99 2.12
C CYS A 41 1.46 -1.36 0.90
N ALA A 42 0.69 -0.73 0.00
CA ALA A 42 1.24 -0.03 -1.16
C ALA A 42 2.15 1.13 -0.77
N ALA A 43 1.76 1.95 0.22
CA ALA A 43 2.57 3.05 0.72
C ALA A 43 3.91 2.57 1.31
N ARG A 44 3.90 1.46 2.07
CA ARG A 44 5.12 0.84 2.61
C ARG A 44 6.03 0.31 1.50
N ALA A 45 5.46 -0.35 0.49
CA ALA A 45 6.22 -0.87 -0.66
C ALA A 45 6.87 0.26 -1.48
N ALA A 46 6.14 1.34 -1.74
CA ALA A 46 6.68 2.52 -2.42
C ALA A 46 7.83 3.17 -1.62
N ALA A 47 7.65 3.34 -0.30
CA ALA A 47 8.69 3.90 0.57
C ALA A 47 9.96 3.03 0.63
N ALA A 48 9.80 1.70 0.60
CA ALA A 48 10.93 0.77 0.57
C ALA A 48 11.63 0.79 -0.80
N ALA A 49 10.88 0.85 -1.91
CA ALA A 49 11.43 0.90 -3.27
C ALA A 49 12.26 2.16 -3.54
N GLU A 50 11.88 3.28 -2.93
CA GLU A 50 12.59 4.56 -3.04
C GLU A 50 13.88 4.63 -2.19
N ARG A 51 14.12 3.63 -1.32
CA ARG A 51 15.34 3.52 -0.52
C ARG A 51 16.24 2.41 -1.09
N PRO A 52 17.17 2.74 -2.00
CA PRO A 52 17.91 1.74 -2.80
C PRO A 52 18.84 0.81 -2.02
N ALA A 53 18.98 0.97 -0.69
CA ALA A 53 19.88 0.17 0.14
C ALA A 53 19.20 -1.03 0.83
N ASP A 54 17.86 -1.12 0.85
CA ASP A 54 17.15 -2.09 1.70
C ASP A 54 16.27 -3.05 0.88
N ARG A 55 16.96 -3.98 0.21
CA ARG A 55 16.32 -5.00 -0.63
C ARG A 55 15.43 -5.95 0.17
N GLU A 56 15.79 -6.23 1.42
CA GLU A 56 15.00 -7.07 2.33
C GLU A 56 13.68 -6.39 2.70
N GLN A 57 13.72 -5.11 3.08
CA GLN A 57 12.52 -4.32 3.36
C GLN A 57 11.61 -4.18 2.14
N LEU A 58 12.19 -4.08 0.93
CA LEU A 58 11.41 -4.12 -0.31
C LEU A 58 10.70 -5.46 -0.51
N HIS A 59 11.39 -6.59 -0.31
CA HIS A 59 10.79 -7.91 -0.43
C HIS A 59 9.67 -8.13 0.59
N GLU A 60 9.86 -7.71 1.84
CA GLU A 60 8.84 -7.78 2.88
C GLU A 60 7.61 -6.93 2.53
N ALA A 61 7.82 -5.69 2.08
CA ALA A 61 6.73 -4.80 1.70
C ALA A 61 5.95 -5.31 0.48
N LEU A 62 6.63 -5.91 -0.51
CA LEU A 62 5.98 -6.56 -1.65
C LEU A 62 5.20 -7.82 -1.23
N ALA A 63 5.73 -8.61 -0.29
CA ALA A 63 5.03 -9.77 0.25
C ALA A 63 3.76 -9.36 0.98
N ALA A 64 3.81 -8.29 1.79
CA ALA A 64 2.65 -7.72 2.46
C ALA A 64 1.61 -7.19 1.47
N ALA A 65 2.02 -6.44 0.44
CA ALA A 65 1.13 -5.96 -0.61
C ALA A 65 0.45 -7.10 -1.37
N ARG A 66 1.19 -8.16 -1.71
CA ARG A 66 0.63 -9.35 -2.34
C ARG A 66 -0.39 -10.05 -1.43
N ALA A 67 -0.08 -10.21 -0.15
CA ALA A 67 -0.99 -10.83 0.81
C ALA A 67 -2.30 -10.03 0.94
N ALA A 68 -2.21 -8.70 1.00
CA ALA A 68 -3.38 -7.82 1.06
C ALA A 68 -4.26 -7.94 -0.20
N VAL A 69 -3.66 -7.97 -1.40
CA VAL A 69 -4.41 -8.17 -2.66
C VAL A 69 -5.10 -9.53 -2.69
N VAL A 70 -4.42 -10.58 -2.24
CA VAL A 70 -5.01 -11.93 -2.17
C VAL A 70 -6.21 -11.94 -1.20
N ALA A 71 -6.05 -11.38 0.00
CA ALA A 71 -7.14 -11.27 0.98
C ALA A 71 -8.35 -10.51 0.41
N ALA A 72 -8.10 -9.38 -0.28
CA ALA A 72 -9.14 -8.60 -0.93
C ALA A 72 -9.86 -9.40 -2.03
N SER A 73 -9.12 -10.18 -2.82
CA SER A 73 -9.72 -11.02 -3.87
C SER A 73 -10.63 -12.12 -3.32
N PHE A 74 -10.28 -12.72 -2.19
CA PHE A 74 -11.15 -13.68 -1.49
C PHE A 74 -12.39 -13.01 -0.92
N ALA A 75 -12.23 -11.86 -0.24
CA ALA A 75 -13.35 -11.10 0.30
C ALA A 75 -14.36 -10.71 -0.81
N LEU A 76 -13.87 -10.24 -1.97
CA LEU A 76 -14.72 -9.91 -3.11
C LEU A 76 -15.41 -11.14 -3.73
N ALA A 77 -14.75 -12.30 -3.74
CA ALA A 77 -15.33 -13.54 -4.26
C ALA A 77 -16.44 -14.10 -3.35
N GLU A 78 -16.37 -13.88 -2.04
CA GLU A 78 -17.43 -14.30 -1.09
C GLU A 78 -18.65 -13.36 -1.09
N MET A 79 -18.51 -12.15 -1.64
CA MET A 79 -19.60 -11.16 -1.74
C MET A 79 -20.41 -11.24 -3.04
N ALA A 80 -20.00 -12.10 -3.99
CA ALA A 80 -20.64 -12.30 -5.30
C ALA A 80 -21.54 -13.55 -5.31
#